data_AF-A0AAW0L0R3-F1
#
_entry.id   AF-A0AAW0L0R3-F1
#
_cell.length_a   1.000
_cell.length_b   1.000
_cell.length_c   1.000
_cell.angle_alpha   90.00
_cell.angle_beta   90.00
_cell.angle_gamma   90.00
#
_symmetry.space_group_name_H-M   'P 1'
#
loop_
_entity.id
_entity.type
_entity.pdbx_description
1 polymer ?
#
loop_
_entity_poly.entity_id
_entity_poly.type
_entity_poly.pdbx_seq_one_letter_code
_entity_poly.pdbx_strand_id
1 'polypeptide(L)'
;MKKVGSTGENPFTPKTYLIRYWNKEIQNNHAKPIFLLSKASPLSAVESDNFSKLAAQNALSFRLSAFCTSANLLCFPNTLPSYWK
;
A
#
# COMPACT_ATOMS: atom_id res chain seq x y z
N MET A 1 16.29 11.89 -23.75
CA MET A 1 16.10 10.64 -22.98
C MET A 1 16.61 10.86 -21.56
N LYS A 2 15.74 10.91 -20.54
CA LYS A 2 16.15 10.79 -19.14
C LYS A 2 15.30 9.71 -18.50
N LYS A 3 15.95 8.58 -18.22
CA LYS A 3 15.40 7.49 -17.43
C LYS A 3 15.38 7.98 -15.99
N VAL A 4 14.22 8.43 -15.50
CA VAL A 4 14.04 8.61 -14.05
C VAL A 4 13.78 7.22 -13.48
N GLY A 5 14.86 6.45 -13.35
CA GLY A 5 14.91 5.35 -12.41
C GLY A 5 15.11 5.98 -11.05
N SER A 6 14.03 6.10 -10.26
CA SER A 6 14.16 6.48 -8.87
C SER A 6 14.86 5.36 -8.13
N THR A 7 15.97 5.72 -7.50
CA THR A 7 16.83 4.93 -6.60
C THR A 7 16.05 3.90 -5.77
N GLY A 8 16.40 2.62 -5.91
CA GLY A 8 16.15 1.60 -4.87
C GLY A 8 14.69 1.24 -4.57
N GLU A 9 13.76 1.40 -5.51
CA GLU A 9 12.38 0.94 -5.29
C GLU A 9 12.34 -0.58 -5.14
N ASN A 10 11.98 -1.06 -3.95
CA ASN A 10 11.81 -2.47 -3.66
C ASN A 10 10.81 -3.09 -4.66
N PRO A 11 11.15 -4.20 -5.35
CA PRO A 11 10.29 -4.78 -6.38
C PRO A 11 8.96 -5.35 -5.83
N PHE A 12 8.85 -5.47 -4.52
CA PHE A 12 7.70 -6.06 -3.82
C PHE A 12 6.83 -5.03 -3.09
N THR A 13 6.95 -3.73 -3.37
CA THR A 13 5.96 -2.77 -2.85
C THR A 13 4.64 -2.86 -3.63
N PRO A 14 3.51 -2.48 -3.01
CA PRO A 14 2.23 -2.38 -3.72
C PRO A 14 2.30 -1.50 -4.99
N LYS A 15 3.09 -0.41 -4.96
CA LYS A 15 3.31 0.47 -6.11
C LYS A 15 4.03 -0.23 -7.26
N THR A 16 5.11 -0.96 -6.98
CA THR A 16 5.86 -1.71 -8.00
C THR A 16 5.03 -2.85 -8.57
N TYR A 17 4.23 -3.54 -7.74
CA TYR A 17 3.27 -4.54 -8.19
C TYR A 17 2.26 -3.95 -9.19
N LEU A 18 1.66 -2.80 -8.85
CA LEU A 18 0.69 -2.11 -9.71
C LEU A 18 1.32 -1.72 -11.05
N ILE A 19 2.55 -1.19 -11.05
CA ILE A 19 3.27 -0.85 -12.28
C ILE A 19 3.51 -2.09 -13.15
N ARG A 20 3.92 -3.22 -12.55
CA ARG A 20 4.15 -4.47 -13.27
C ARG A 20 2.86 -5.01 -13.89
N TYR A 21 1.78 -5.02 -13.12
CA TYR A 21 0.47 -5.46 -13.61
C TYR A 21 -0.02 -4.56 -14.76
N TRP A 22 0.09 -3.24 -14.61
CA TRP A 22 -0.26 -2.29 -15.68
C TRP A 22 0.53 -2.53 -16.96
N ASN A 23 1.86 -2.73 -16.86
CA ASN A 23 2.69 -3.02 -18.04
C ASN A 23 2.33 -4.35 -18.73
N LYS A 24 1.80 -5.32 -17.97
CA LYS A 24 1.38 -6.62 -18.49
C LYS A 24 0.04 -6.53 -19.23
N GLU A 25 -0.93 -5.86 -18.62
CA GLU A 25 -2.32 -5.86 -19.10
C GLU A 25 -2.61 -4.70 -20.07
N ILE A 26 -1.95 -3.56 -19.91
CA ILE A 26 -2.20 -2.35 -20.71
C ILE A 26 -1.05 -2.13 -21.68
N GLN A 27 -1.18 -2.71 -22.87
CA GLN A 27 -0.21 -2.64 -23.96
C GLN A 27 -0.44 -1.39 -24.83
N ASN A 28 -0.39 -0.21 -24.22
CA ASN A 28 -0.42 1.05 -24.95
C ASN A 28 0.79 1.93 -24.57
N ASN A 29 1.04 2.95 -25.39
CA ASN A 29 2.15 3.88 -25.20
C ASN A 29 1.76 5.14 -24.41
N HIS A 30 0.60 5.16 -23.77
CA HIS A 30 0.17 6.30 -22.96
C HIS A 30 0.95 6.33 -21.64
N ALA A 31 1.14 7.54 -21.10
CA ALA A 31 1.76 7.70 -19.80
C ALA A 31 0.89 7.03 -18.72
N LYS A 32 1.54 6.31 -17.79
CA LYS A 32 0.85 5.73 -16.63
C LYS A 32 0.25 6.86 -15.79
N PRO A 33 -1.00 6.73 -15.32
CA PRO A 33 -1.65 7.76 -14.53
C PRO A 33 -0.95 7.93 -13.18
N ILE A 34 -0.23 9.04 -13.03
CA ILE A 34 0.51 9.39 -11.80
C ILE A 34 -0.44 9.44 -10.60
N PHE A 35 -1.68 9.87 -10.81
CA PHE A 35 -2.72 9.88 -9.78
C PHE A 35 -2.98 8.49 -9.17
N LEU A 36 -3.06 7.43 -9.99
CA LEU A 36 -3.27 6.07 -9.44
C LEU A 36 -2.02 5.58 -8.69
N LEU A 37 -0.83 5.91 -9.21
CA LEU A 37 0.43 5.55 -8.57
C LEU A 37 0.67 6.31 -7.26
N SER A 38 0.19 7.55 -7.12
CA SER A 38 0.30 8.33 -5.89
C SER A 38 -0.71 7.91 -4.82
N LYS A 39 -1.73 7.13 -5.19
CA LYS A 39 -2.68 6.50 -4.28
C LYS A 39 -2.26 5.09 -3.85
N ALA A 40 -1.21 4.52 -4.47
CA ALA A 40 -0.64 3.27 -4.00
C ALA A 40 -0.07 3.46 -2.59
N SER A 41 -0.33 2.51 -1.70
CA SER A 41 0.16 2.56 -0.33
C SER A 41 1.68 2.71 -0.29
N PRO A 42 2.24 3.57 0.57
CA PRO A 42 3.68 3.75 0.72
C PRO A 42 4.36 2.60 1.48
N LEU A 43 3.63 1.56 1.88
CA LEU A 43 4.18 0.40 2.57
C LEU A 43 5.33 -0.22 1.76
N SER A 44 6.46 -0.42 2.45
CA SER A 44 7.52 -1.27 1.94
C SER A 44 7.07 -2.73 1.90
N ALA A 45 7.79 -3.58 1.15
CA ALA A 45 7.49 -5.01 1.12
C ALA A 45 7.60 -5.67 2.50
N VAL A 46 8.57 -5.24 3.30
CA VAL A 46 8.81 -5.76 4.64
C VAL A 46 7.66 -5.39 5.57
N GLU A 47 7.21 -4.13 5.54
CA GLU A 47 6.04 -3.70 6.30
C GLU A 47 4.78 -4.42 5.83
N SER A 48 4.58 -4.56 4.51
CA SER A 48 3.44 -5.30 3.95
C SER A 48 3.40 -6.74 4.43
N ASP A 49 4.53 -7.46 4.42
CA ASP A 49 4.62 -8.84 4.91
C ASP A 49 4.35 -8.92 6.43
N ASN A 50 4.98 -8.03 7.21
CA ASN A 50 4.80 -7.97 8.66
C ASN A 50 3.34 -7.71 9.07
N PHE A 51 2.69 -6.72 8.46
CA PHE A 51 1.29 -6.41 8.75
C PHE A 51 0.34 -7.49 8.22
N SER A 52 0.66 -8.14 7.10
CA SER A 52 -0.12 -9.29 6.60
C SER A 52 -0.07 -10.48 7.59
N LYS A 53 1.09 -10.76 8.19
CA LYS A 53 1.23 -11.78 9.24
C LYS A 53 0.40 -11.45 10.48
N LEU A 54 0.42 -10.19 10.93
CA LEU A 54 -0.40 -9.73 12.06
C LEU A 54 -1.90 -9.84 11.74
N ALA A 55 -2.31 -9.54 10.51
CA ALA A 55 -3.70 -9.68 10.07
C ALA A 55 -4.15 -11.16 10.10
N ALA A 56 -3.33 -12.07 9.58
CA ALA A 56 -3.61 -13.51 9.60
C ALA A 56 -3.75 -14.09 11.02
N GLN A 57 -3.10 -13.46 12.01
CA GLN A 57 -3.16 -13.85 13.42
C GLN A 57 -4.25 -13.09 14.21
N ASN A 58 -5.09 -12.28 13.57
CA ASN A 58 -6.04 -11.37 14.21
C ASN A 58 -5.39 -10.39 15.21
N ALA A 59 -4.09 -10.11 15.05
CA ALA A 59 -3.29 -9.27 15.93
C ALA A 59 -3.01 -7.87 15.33
N LEU A 60 -3.53 -7.58 14.14
CA LEU A 60 -3.33 -6.28 13.47
C LEU A 60 -3.88 -5.11 14.30
N SER A 61 -4.98 -5.31 15.03
CA SER A 61 -5.61 -4.29 15.88
C SER A 61 -4.65 -3.71 16.92
N PHE A 62 -3.76 -4.53 17.51
CA PHE A 62 -2.74 -4.09 18.47
C PHE A 62 -1.71 -3.15 17.86
N ARG A 63 -1.53 -3.18 16.54
CA ARG A 63 -0.57 -2.35 15.80
C ARG A 63 -1.26 -1.47 14.76
N LEU A 64 -2.57 -1.23 14.93
CA LEU A 64 -3.39 -0.55 13.94
C LEU A 64 -2.87 0.86 13.65
N SER A 65 -2.56 1.64 14.70
CA SER A 65 -2.01 2.99 14.52
C SER A 65 -0.72 2.98 13.68
N ALA A 66 0.19 2.03 13.95
CA ALA A 66 1.44 1.92 13.21
C ALA A 66 1.20 1.52 11.75
N PHE A 67 0.31 0.54 11.52
CA PHE A 67 -0.10 0.14 10.17
C PHE A 67 -0.66 1.34 9.38
N CYS A 68 -1.54 2.12 9.99
CA CYS A 68 -2.23 3.21 9.30
C CYS A 68 -1.30 4.38 8.97
N THR A 69 -0.38 4.71 9.87
CA THR A 69 0.68 5.68 9.57
C THR A 69 1.59 5.20 8.45
N SER A 70 2.10 3.97 8.52
CA SER A 70 2.98 3.39 7.48
C SER A 70 2.26 3.22 6.13
N ALA A 71 0.95 2.95 6.14
CA ALA A 71 0.15 2.78 4.94
C ALA A 71 -0.47 4.09 4.42
N ASN A 72 -0.27 5.21 5.12
CA ASN A 72 -0.92 6.49 4.86
C ASN A 72 -2.44 6.35 4.70
N LEU A 73 -3.06 5.56 5.59
CA LEU A 73 -4.50 5.30 5.63
C LEU A 73 -5.14 6.10 6.77
N LEU A 74 -6.36 6.59 6.54
CA LEU A 74 -7.20 7.12 7.60
C LEU A 74 -7.76 5.96 8.40
N CYS A 75 -7.32 5.82 9.64
CA CYS A 75 -7.84 4.81 10.55
C CYS A 75 -8.50 5.46 11.74
N PHE A 76 -9.72 5.03 12.00
CA PHE A 76 -10.48 5.45 13.15
C PHE A 76 -10.22 4.45 14.28
N PRO A 77 -9.85 4.91 15.49
CA PRO A 77 -9.86 4.03 16.64
C PRO A 77 -11.26 3.43 16.76
N ASN A 78 -11.35 2.15 17.10
CA ASN A 78 -12.61 1.43 17.19
C ASN A 78 -13.39 1.90 18.44
N THR A 79 -13.83 3.15 18.44
CA THR A 79 -14.83 3.71 19.33
C THR A 79 -16.14 3.74 18.56
N LEU A 80 -16.56 2.60 18.01
CA LEU A 80 -17.98 2.42 17.75
C LEU A 80 -18.62 2.38 19.13
N PRO A 81 -19.41 3.39 19.50
CA PRO A 81 -20.03 3.34 20.79
C PRO A 81 -21.02 2.18 20.80
N SER A 82 -21.12 1.47 21.92
CA SER A 82 -22.07 0.37 22.14
C SER A 82 -23.54 0.79 22.11
N TYR A 83 -23.85 2.01 21.66
CA TYR A 83 -25.20 2.57 21.60
C TYR A 83 -26.02 2.04 20.41
N TRP A 84 -25.45 1.22 19.53
CA TRP A 84 -26.15 0.58 18.41
C TRP A 84 -26.50 -0.89 18.70
N LYS A 85 -27.00 -1.16 19.92
CA LYS A 85 -27.59 -2.46 20.28
C LYS A 85 -29.10 -2.33 20.45
#